data_AF-A0A972ZMH9-F1
#
_entry.id   AF-A0A972ZMH9-F1
#
_cell.length_a   1.000
_cell.length_b   1.000
_cell.length_c   1.000
_cell.angle_alpha   90.00
_cell.angle_beta   90.00
_cell.angle_gamma   90.00
#
_symmetry.space_group_name_H-M   'P 1'
#
loop_
_entity.id
_entity.type
_entity.pdbx_description
1 polymer ?
#
loop_
_entity_poly.entity_id
_entity_poly.type
_entity_poly.pdbx_seq_one_letter_code
_entity_poly.pdbx_strand_id
1 'polypeptide(L)' 'MTPDSVTVKVQRGAEGENLRMEEFDVPYRDGMSVLDALMWIRTHVDSSLAIRYSCINANA' A
#
# COMPACT_ATOMS: atom_id res chain seq x y z
N MET A 1 -21.87 -6.45 3.67
CA MET A 1 -21.27 -5.20 4.16
C MET A 1 -19.79 -5.31 3.95
N THR A 2 -19.23 -4.44 3.14
CA THR A 2 -17.78 -4.27 3.00
C THR A 2 -17.27 -3.44 4.17
N PRO A 3 -16.04 -3.67 4.66
CA PRO A 3 -15.46 -2.81 5.68
C PRO A 3 -15.25 -1.40 5.12
N ASP A 4 -15.25 -0.37 6.00
CA ASP A 4 -14.95 1.01 5.60
C ASP A 4 -13.44 1.22 5.33
N SER A 5 -12.59 0.42 5.98
CA SER A 5 -11.14 0.45 5.83
C SER A 5 -10.50 -0.94 5.96
N VAL A 6 -9.27 -1.07 5.47
CA VAL A 6 -8.41 -2.25 5.61
C VAL A 6 -7.04 -1.82 6.10
N THR A 7 -6.48 -2.59 7.05
CA THR A 7 -5.12 -2.36 7.54
C THR A 7 -4.11 -3.04 6.61
N VAL A 8 -3.19 -2.24 6.07
CA VAL A 8 -2.10 -2.68 5.21
C VAL A 8 -0.79 -2.58 5.97
N LYS A 9 -0.13 -3.72 6.18
CA LYS A 9 1.20 -3.76 6.81
C LYS A 9 2.27 -3.73 5.73
N VAL A 10 3.17 -2.75 5.81
CA VAL A 10 4.26 -2.53 4.84
C VAL A 10 5.59 -2.63 5.55
N GLN A 11 6.48 -3.49 5.05
CA GLN A 11 7.86 -3.50 5.49
C GLN A 11 8.63 -2.37 4.81
N ARG A 12 9.27 -1.53 5.62
CA ARG A 12 10.02 -0.34 5.21
C ARG A 12 11.50 -0.54 5.51
N GLY A 13 12.35 0.05 4.70
CA GLY A 13 13.79 0.11 4.90
C GLY A 13 14.55 0.37 3.61
N ALA A 14 15.69 1.05 3.73
CA ALA A 14 16.66 1.23 2.65
C ALA A 14 17.91 0.37 2.87
N GLU A 15 18.81 0.34 1.89
CA GLU A 15 20.11 -0.30 2.03
C GLU A 15 20.88 0.29 3.22
N GLY A 16 21.31 -0.57 4.15
CA GLY A 16 22.00 -0.16 5.38
C GLY A 16 21.09 0.26 6.54
N GLU A 17 19.77 0.27 6.37
CA GLU A 17 18.82 0.56 7.45
C GLU A 17 18.24 -0.72 8.08
N ASN A 18 17.78 -0.59 9.33
CA ASN A 18 16.97 -1.64 9.95
C ASN A 18 15.58 -1.67 9.32
N LEU A 19 15.15 -2.87 8.95
CA LEU A 19 13.79 -3.09 8.46
C LEU A 19 12.78 -2.83 9.59
N ARG A 20 11.70 -2.13 9.25
CA ARG A 20 10.61 -1.84 10.19
C ARG A 20 9.26 -2.16 9.54
N MET A 21 8.32 -2.61 10.34
CA MET A 21 6.95 -2.80 9.90
C MET A 21 6.14 -1.54 10.25
N GLU A 22 5.48 -0.98 9.25
CA GLU A 22 4.53 0.12 9.43
C GLU A 22 3.13 -0.35 9.03
N GLU A 23 2.10 0.14 9.72
CA GLU A 23 0.71 -0.20 9.45
C GLU A 23 -0.05 1.04 8.99
N PHE A 24 -0.86 0.88 7.95
CA PHE A 24 -1.64 1.96 7.35
C PHE A 24 -3.09 1.53 7.24
N ASP A 25 -4.02 2.37 7.72
CA ASP A 25 -5.43 2.18 7.48
C ASP A 25 -5.83 2.84 6.16
N VAL A 26 -6.30 2.02 5.23
CA VAL A 26 -6.63 2.45 3.86
C VAL A 26 -8.14 2.32 3.65
N PRO A 27 -8.82 3.34 3.10
CA PRO A 27 -10.23 3.25 2.74
C PRO A 27 -10.45 2.07 1.79
N TYR A 28 -11.34 1.15 2.18
CA TYR A 28 -11.62 -0.04 1.40
C TYR A 28 -12.59 0.28 0.26
N ARG A 29 -12.37 -0.35 -0.90
CA ARG A 29 -13.27 -0.29 -2.05
C ARG A 29 -13.38 -1.68 -2.67
N ASP A 30 -14.58 -2.08 -3.07
CA ASP A 30 -14.77 -3.35 -3.77
C ASP A 30 -13.95 -3.39 -5.07
N GLY A 31 -13.28 -4.52 -5.31
CA GLY A 31 -12.41 -4.72 -6.47
C GLY A 31 -11.05 -4.04 -6.39
N MET A 32 -10.73 -3.36 -5.28
CA MET A 32 -9.43 -2.72 -5.07
C MET A 32 -8.30 -3.74 -4.95
N SER A 33 -7.22 -3.51 -5.70
CA SER A 33 -6.00 -4.31 -5.63
C SER A 33 -5.08 -3.85 -4.48
N VAL A 34 -4.08 -4.67 -4.15
CA VAL A 34 -3.01 -4.25 -3.22
C VAL A 34 -2.24 -3.04 -3.78
N LEU A 35 -2.08 -2.96 -5.11
CA LEU A 35 -1.40 -1.81 -5.73
C LEU A 35 -2.19 -0.52 -5.50
N ASP A 36 -3.51 -0.55 -5.64
CA ASP A 36 -4.36 0.61 -5.35
C ASP A 36 -4.20 1.08 -3.90
N ALA A 37 -4.04 0.16 -2.95
CA ALA A 37 -3.81 0.49 -1.55
C ALA A 37 -2.46 1.19 -1.34
N LEU A 38 -1.40 0.65 -1.93
CA LEU A 38 -0.06 1.24 -1.85
C LEU A 38 0.01 2.61 -2.54
N MET A 39 -0.70 2.77 -3.66
CA MET A 39 -0.81 4.06 -4.34
C MET A 39 -1.59 5.07 -3.50
N TRP A 40 -2.69 4.67 -2.88
CA TRP A 40 -3.45 5.54 -1.99
C TRP A 40 -2.61 6.01 -0.79
N ILE A 41 -1.88 5.10 -0.13
CA ILE A 41 -0.95 5.43 0.97
C ILE A 41 0.07 6.44 0.50
N ARG A 42 0.70 6.21 -0.66
CA ARG A 42 1.73 7.10 -1.21
C ARG A 42 1.18 8.50 -1.53
N THR A 43 -0.05 8.60 -2.02
CA THR A 43 -0.65 9.88 -2.40
C THR A 43 -1.21 10.67 -1.22
N HIS A 44 -1.74 10.01 -0.19
CA HIS A 44 -2.51 10.68 0.86
C HIS A 44 -1.88 10.63 2.26
N VAL A 45 -0.98 9.68 2.52
CA VAL A 45 -0.45 9.43 3.86
C VAL A 45 1.05 9.65 3.92
N ASP A 46 1.83 8.96 3.07
CA ASP A 46 3.28 9.03 3.09
C ASP A 46 3.88 8.90 1.68
N SER A 47 4.25 10.04 1.10
CA SER A 47 4.86 10.12 -0.23
C SER A 47 6.25 9.48 -0.33
N SER A 48 6.90 9.17 0.80
CA SER A 48 8.19 8.48 0.81
C SER A 48 8.06 6.96 0.58
N LEU A 49 6.85 6.41 0.55
CA LEU A 49 6.63 5.00 0.24
C LEU A 49 7.11 4.67 -1.18
N ALA A 50 8.24 3.98 -1.27
CA ALA A 50 8.84 3.57 -2.53
C ALA A 50 8.39 2.16 -2.92
N ILE A 51 7.71 2.05 -4.06
CA ILE A 51 7.27 0.79 -4.67
C ILE A 51 7.54 0.80 -6.17
N ARG A 52 7.73 -0.37 -6.77
CA ARG A 52 7.88 -0.54 -8.22
C ARG A 52 6.63 -1.21 -8.78
N TYR A 53 6.10 -0.63 -9.84
CA TYR A 53 5.00 -1.17 -10.63
C TYR A 53 5.17 -0.71 -12.08
N SER A 54 4.58 -1.43 -13.02
CA SER A 54 4.61 -1.06 -14.44
C SER A 54 3.28 -1.43 -15.09
N CYS A 55 2.95 -2.73 -15.14
CA CYS A 55 1.62 -3.19 -15.51
C CYS A 55 0.67 -3.04 -14.32
N ILE A 56 -0.51 -2.47 -14.55
CA ILE A 56 -1.57 -2.30 -13.54
C ILE A 56 -2.61 -3.43 -13.57
N ASN A 57 -2.55 -4.31 -14.57
CA ASN A 57 -3.49 -5.41 -14.74
C ASN A 57 -2.72 -6.72 -15.01
N ALA A 58 -2.47 -7.46 -13.93
CA ALA A 58 -1.87 -8.79 -13.98
C ALA A 58 -2.79 -9.85 -13.35
N ASN A 59 -4.04 -9.51 -13.05
CA ASN A 59 -5.04 -10.43 -12.49
C ASN A 59 -6.21 -10.72 -13.47
N ALA A 60 -6.07 -10.34 -14.74
CA ALA A 60 -7.05 -10.63 -15.80
C ALA A 60 -7.17 -12.12 -16.09
#